data_AF-A0A419T0G9-F1
#
_entry.id   AF-A0A419T0G9-F1
#
_cell.length_a   1.000
_cell.length_b   1.000
_cell.length_c   1.000
_cell.angle_alpha   90.00
_cell.angle_beta   90.00
_cell.angle_gamma   90.00
#
_symmetry.space_group_name_H-M   'P 1'
#
loop_
_entity.id
_entity.type
_entity.pdbx_description
1 polymer ?
#
loop_
_entity_poly.entity_id
_entity_poly.type
_entity_poly.pdbx_seq_one_letter_code
_entity_poly.pdbx_strand_id
1 'polypeptide(L)'
;MDLNQQLKELSQKYLFEDTNFKTDEQAPNLEVCLTLQEDHIECFIEKASQLNSIIESCSNMITMFDTSVPKEILMQTSLRCGKDNQLYIRTTPSMLNILVETLFG
;
A
#
# COMPACT_ATOMS: atom_id res chain seq x y z
N MET A 1 -6.84 9.85 10.80
CA MET A 1 -5.73 10.41 10.02
C MET A 1 -6.27 10.92 8.70
N ASP A 2 -5.71 12.00 8.16
CA ASP A 2 -6.10 12.51 6.84
C ASP A 2 -5.32 11.74 5.76
N LEU A 3 -6.04 10.94 4.97
CA LEU A 3 -5.47 10.11 3.89
C LEU A 3 -4.72 10.96 2.84
N ASN A 4 -5.20 12.18 2.59
CA ASN A 4 -4.54 13.09 1.64
C ASN A 4 -3.15 13.47 2.14
N GLN A 5 -3.03 13.78 3.43
CA GLN A 5 -1.76 14.11 4.05
C GLN A 5 -0.81 12.91 4.04
N GLN A 6 -1.31 11.71 4.36
CA GLN A 6 -0.51 10.48 4.33
C GLN A 6 0.05 10.19 2.93
N LEU A 7 -0.79 10.26 1.89
CA LEU A 7 -0.34 10.03 0.51
C LEU A 7 0.63 11.09 0.03
N LYS A 8 0.42 12.35 0.41
CA LYS A 8 1.35 13.44 0.10
C LYS A 8 2.73 13.20 0.73
N GLU A 9 2.77 12.74 1.98
CA GLU A 9 4.03 12.41 2.66
C GLU A 9 4.76 11.24 1.98
N LEU A 10 4.03 10.17 1.62
CA LEU A 10 4.60 9.03 0.90
C LEU A 10 5.09 9.41 -0.50
N SER A 11 4.31 10.18 -1.25
CA SER A 11 4.67 10.69 -2.58
C SER A 11 5.94 11.55 -2.52
N GLN A 12 6.08 12.41 -1.52
CA GLN A 12 7.29 13.22 -1.34
C GLN A 12 8.49 12.39 -0.90
N LYS A 13 8.30 11.40 -0.02
CA LYS A 13 9.37 10.56 0.50
C LYS A 13 9.96 9.64 -0.57
N TYR A 14 9.10 9.01 -1.36
CA TYR A 14 9.47 8.02 -2.36
C TYR A 14 9.43 8.57 -3.78
N LEU A 15 9.23 9.88 -3.96
CA LEU A 15 9.26 10.56 -5.27
C LEU A 15 8.37 9.90 -6.33
N PHE A 16 7.17 9.43 -5.94
CA PHE A 16 6.18 8.91 -6.89
C PHE A 16 5.75 10.02 -7.86
N GLU A 17 5.62 9.70 -9.15
CA GLU A 17 5.31 10.69 -10.18
C GLU A 17 3.90 11.27 -10.02
N ASP A 18 2.95 10.41 -9.65
CA ASP A 18 1.58 10.77 -9.35
C ASP A 18 1.00 9.79 -8.32
N THR A 19 0.07 10.27 -7.51
CA THR A 19 -0.63 9.44 -6.52
C THR A 19 -2.10 9.82 -6.47
N ASN A 20 -2.96 8.82 -6.57
CA ASN A 20 -4.41 9.00 -6.49
C ASN A 20 -5.00 7.93 -5.56
N PHE A 21 -6.17 8.21 -4.99
CA PHE A 21 -6.89 7.21 -4.21
C PHE A 21 -8.40 7.34 -4.36
N LYS A 22 -9.09 6.26 -4.04
CA LYS A 22 -10.53 6.24 -3.85
C LYS A 22 -10.89 5.34 -2.68
N THR A 23 -12.04 5.60 -2.10
CA THR A 23 -12.66 4.72 -1.12
C THR A 23 -14.00 4.22 -1.66
N ASP A 24 -14.34 2.97 -1.36
CA ASP A 24 -15.63 2.37 -1.74
C ASP A 24 -16.11 1.37 -0.67
N GLU A 25 -17.21 0.67 -0.95
CA GLU A 25 -17.85 -0.27 -0.02
C GLU A 25 -17.17 -1.66 0.03
N GLN A 26 -16.05 -1.86 -0.68
CA GLN A 26 -15.31 -3.13 -0.64
C GLN A 26 -14.53 -3.28 0.67
N ALA A 27 -14.15 -4.52 0.99
CA ALA A 27 -13.17 -4.82 2.03
C ALA A 27 -11.93 -5.43 1.35
N PRO A 28 -10.74 -4.80 1.44
CA PRO A 28 -10.46 -3.48 2.01
C PRO A 28 -11.05 -2.29 1.22
N ASN A 29 -11.37 -1.21 1.93
CA ASN A 29 -12.18 -0.10 1.41
C ASN A 29 -11.39 1.02 0.74
N LEU A 30 -10.06 0.96 0.75
CA LEU A 30 -9.19 1.97 0.14
C LEU A 30 -8.44 1.35 -1.04
N GLU A 31 -8.48 2.01 -2.19
CA GLU A 31 -7.62 1.73 -3.33
C GLU A 31 -6.76 2.94 -3.65
N VAL A 32 -5.44 2.75 -3.67
CA VAL A 32 -4.43 3.75 -4.00
C VAL A 32 -3.79 3.37 -5.33
N CYS A 33 -3.53 4.35 -6.18
CA CYS A 33 -2.75 4.22 -7.40
C CYS A 33 -1.48 5.05 -7.26
N LEU A 34 -0.32 4.42 -7.40
CA LEU A 34 0.99 5.06 -7.39
C LEU A 34 1.58 4.95 -8.80
N THR A 35 2.02 6.06 -9.38
CA THR A 35 2.80 6.04 -10.63
C THR A 35 4.28 5.94 -10.28
N LEU A 36 4.88 4.81 -10.66
CA LEU A 36 6.24 4.44 -10.31
C LEU A 36 7.25 4.93 -11.38
N GLN A 37 8.47 5.22 -10.93
CA GLN A 37 9.63 5.45 -11.79
C GLN A 37 10.33 4.11 -12.06
N GLU A 38 11.23 4.06 -13.04
CA GLU A 38 11.96 2.82 -13.38
C GLU A 38 12.67 2.20 -12.16
N ASP A 39 13.36 3.00 -11.36
CA ASP A 39 14.06 2.55 -10.14
C ASP A 39 13.10 1.90 -9.12
N HIS A 40 11.86 2.39 -9.02
CA HIS A 40 10.84 1.82 -8.14
C HIS A 40 10.34 0.47 -8.64
N ILE A 41 10.31 0.26 -9.97
CA ILE A 41 9.87 -0.99 -10.57
C ILE A 41 10.87 -2.10 -10.26
N GLU A 42 12.17 -1.82 -10.37
CA GLU A 42 13.21 -2.78 -10.01
C GLU A 42 13.11 -3.20 -8.54
N CYS A 43 13.02 -2.22 -7.63
CA CYS A 43 12.84 -2.47 -6.20
C CYS A 43 11.57 -3.29 -5.90
N PHE A 44 10.46 -2.97 -6.58
CA PHE A 44 9.20 -3.69 -6.41
C PHE A 44 9.31 -5.14 -6.90
N ILE A 45 9.96 -5.39 -8.03
CA ILE A 45 10.14 -6.75 -8.59
C ILE A 45 10.92 -7.63 -7.61
N GLU A 46 11.94 -7.11 -6.95
CA GLU A 46 12.70 -7.88 -5.95
C GLU A 46 11.81 -8.33 -4.79
N LYS A 47 10.94 -7.43 -4.31
CA LYS A 47 10.02 -7.70 -3.20
C LYS A 47 8.76 -8.46 -3.63
N ALA A 48 8.46 -8.56 -4.92
CA ALA A 48 7.26 -9.22 -5.45
C ALA A 48 7.15 -10.68 -4.99
N SER A 49 8.29 -11.38 -4.89
CA SER A 49 8.36 -12.77 -4.42
C SER A 49 7.94 -12.95 -2.95
N GLN A 50 8.00 -11.88 -2.16
CA GLN A 50 7.75 -11.88 -0.72
C GLN A 50 6.45 -11.16 -0.34
N LEU A 51 5.63 -10.74 -1.31
CA LEU A 51 4.43 -9.93 -1.06
C LEU A 51 3.49 -10.53 -0.02
N ASN A 52 3.25 -11.84 -0.07
CA ASN A 52 2.39 -12.51 0.90
C ASN A 52 2.95 -12.39 2.33
N SER A 53 4.25 -12.58 2.50
CA SER A 53 4.93 -12.45 3.80
C SER A 53 4.98 -11.00 4.27
N ILE A 54 5.13 -10.04 3.35
CA ILE A 54 5.06 -8.60 3.65
C ILE A 54 3.66 -8.23 4.15
N ILE A 55 2.60 -8.65 3.43
CA ILE A 55 1.20 -8.41 3.80
C ILE A 55 0.91 -9.02 5.16
N GLU A 56 1.35 -10.26 5.41
CA GLU A 56 1.16 -10.93 6.69
C GLU A 56 1.87 -10.20 7.84
N SER A 57 3.13 -9.82 7.65
CA SER A 57 3.89 -9.05 8.66
C SER A 57 3.26 -7.70 8.94
N CYS A 58 2.86 -6.96 7.90
CA CYS A 58 2.16 -5.69 8.05
C CYS A 58 0.83 -5.88 8.80
N SER A 59 0.05 -6.91 8.45
CA SER A 59 -1.21 -7.23 9.11
C SER A 59 -1.02 -7.54 10.59
N ASN A 60 -0.02 -8.38 10.93
CA ASN A 60 0.34 -8.68 12.30
C ASN A 60 0.71 -7.40 13.07
N MET A 61 1.55 -6.55 12.49
CA MET A 61 1.98 -5.30 13.11
C MET A 61 0.80 -4.36 13.36
N ILE A 62 -0.06 -4.12 12.37
CA ILE A 62 -1.24 -3.26 12.53
C ILE A 62 -2.15 -3.79 13.63
N THR A 63 -2.42 -5.09 13.69
CA THR A 63 -3.32 -5.66 14.71
C THR A 63 -2.80 -5.53 16.15
N MET A 64 -1.51 -5.24 16.35
CA MET A 64 -0.96 -4.95 17.69
C MET A 64 -1.30 -3.53 18.16
N PHE A 65 -1.51 -2.59 17.25
CA PHE A 65 -1.74 -1.17 17.56
C PHE A 65 -3.16 -0.70 17.27
N ASP A 66 -3.85 -1.36 16.33
CA ASP A 66 -5.20 -1.05 15.90
C ASP A 66 -6.02 -2.35 15.81
N THR A 67 -6.91 -2.53 16.78
CA THR A 67 -7.83 -3.68 16.83
C THR A 67 -9.18 -3.38 16.17
N SER A 68 -9.36 -2.18 15.60
CA SER A 68 -10.61 -1.79 14.94
C SER A 68 -10.82 -2.47 13.58
N VAL A 69 -9.75 -2.94 12.95
CA VAL A 69 -9.77 -3.67 11.69
C VAL A 69 -9.37 -5.13 11.94
N PRO A 70 -10.24 -6.12 11.65
CA PRO A 70 -9.89 -7.53 11.74
C PRO A 70 -8.69 -7.89 10.85
N LYS A 71 -7.80 -8.78 11.33
CA LYS A 71 -6.68 -9.32 10.56
C LYS A 71 -7.11 -9.88 9.21
N GLU A 72 -8.26 -10.54 9.16
CA GLU A 72 -8.83 -11.12 7.94
C GLU A 72 -9.06 -10.08 6.84
N ILE A 73 -9.43 -8.84 7.21
CA ILE A 73 -9.58 -7.73 6.24
C ILE A 73 -8.20 -7.25 5.78
N LEU A 74 -7.23 -7.12 6.70
CA LEU A 74 -5.86 -6.70 6.36
C LEU A 74 -5.19 -7.69 5.40
N MET A 75 -5.40 -8.99 5.60
CA MET A 75 -4.90 -10.07 4.74
C MET A 75 -5.52 -10.10 3.34
N GLN A 76 -6.65 -9.41 3.12
CA GLN A 76 -7.24 -9.22 1.78
C GLN A 76 -6.59 -8.06 1.00
N THR A 77 -5.54 -7.46 1.56
CA THR A 77 -4.71 -6.50 0.83
C THR A 77 -4.21 -7.10 -0.47
N SER A 78 -4.30 -6.36 -1.55
CA SER A 78 -3.86 -6.81 -2.87
C SER A 78 -3.10 -5.72 -3.61
N LEU A 79 -2.14 -6.15 -4.42
CA LEU A 79 -1.33 -5.29 -5.26
C LEU A 79 -1.51 -5.73 -6.71
N ARG A 80 -1.71 -4.77 -7.60
CA ARG A 80 -1.90 -5.01 -9.03
C ARG A 80 -1.09 -4.03 -9.84
N CYS A 81 -0.23 -4.55 -10.72
CA CYS A 81 0.45 -3.71 -11.70
C CYS A 81 -0.53 -3.35 -12.82
N GLY A 82 -0.58 -2.06 -13.14
CA GLY A 82 -1.37 -1.46 -14.20
C GLY A 82 -0.56 -1.16 -15.46
N LYS A 83 -1.13 -0.34 -16.33
CA LYS A 83 -0.40 0.27 -17.46
C LYS A 83 0.41 1.46 -16.97
N ASP A 84 1.34 1.94 -17.79
CA ASP A 84 2.03 3.22 -17.55
C ASP A 84 2.68 3.32 -16.17
N ASN A 85 3.36 2.25 -15.75
CA ASN A 85 4.06 2.13 -14.46
C ASN A 85 3.17 2.31 -13.22
N GLN A 86 1.87 2.08 -13.35
CA GLN A 86 0.94 2.22 -12.24
C GLN A 86 0.95 0.99 -11.33
N LEU A 87 1.00 1.21 -10.03
CA LEU A 87 0.79 0.20 -8.99
C LEU A 87 -0.50 0.53 -8.23
N TYR A 88 -1.46 -0.38 -8.32
CA TYR A 88 -2.70 -0.30 -7.54
C TYR A 88 -2.55 -1.11 -6.25
N ILE A 89 -2.77 -0.46 -5.12
CA ILE A 89 -2.76 -1.06 -3.78
C ILE A 89 -4.17 -0.95 -3.22
N ARG A 90 -4.82 -2.09 -3.00
CA ARG A 90 -6.09 -2.16 -2.28
C ARG A 90 -5.84 -2.64 -0.87
N THR A 91 -6.12 -1.79 0.12
CA THR A 91 -5.79 -2.03 1.53
C THR A 91 -6.68 -1.18 2.44
N THR A 92 -6.37 -1.13 3.74
CA THR A 92 -7.06 -0.25 4.70
C THR A 92 -6.22 1.00 4.99
N PRO A 93 -6.84 2.13 5.39
CA PRO A 93 -6.12 3.35 5.75
C PRO A 93 -5.00 3.16 6.79
N SER A 94 -5.21 2.27 7.78
CA SER A 94 -4.22 2.02 8.82
C SER A 94 -2.99 1.25 8.32
N MET A 95 -3.13 0.45 7.26
CA MET A 95 -2.07 -0.39 6.72
C MET A 95 -1.24 0.30 5.63
N LEU A 96 -1.80 1.31 4.94
CA LEU A 96 -1.18 1.95 3.78
C LEU A 96 0.26 2.39 4.03
N ASN A 97 0.49 3.16 5.09
CA ASN A 97 1.82 3.73 5.39
C ASN A 97 2.86 2.62 5.57
N ILE A 98 2.60 1.66 6.48
CA ILE A 98 3.54 0.56 6.76
C ILE A 98 3.80 -0.29 5.50
N LEU A 99 2.78 -0.52 4.68
CA LEU A 99 2.92 -1.32 3.47
C LEU A 99 3.82 -0.62 2.44
N VAL A 100 3.55 0.65 2.14
CA VAL A 100 4.37 1.43 1.19
C VAL A 100 5.79 1.58 1.71
N GLU A 101 5.96 1.83 3.00
CA GLU A 101 7.27 1.87 3.65
C GLU A 101 8.05 0.57 3.50
N THR A 102 7.38 -0.58 3.67
CA THR A 102 8.02 -1.88 3.52
C THR A 102 8.37 -2.19 2.07
N LEU A 103 7.59 -1.67 1.11
CA LEU A 103 7.81 -1.91 -0.32
C LEU A 103 8.92 -1.03 -0.90
N PHE A 104 9.03 0.23 -0.48
CA PHE A 104 9.95 1.18 -1.12
C PHE A 104 11.03 1.75 -0.18
N GLY A 105 10.95 1.49 1.12
CA GLY A 105 12.04 1.71 2.08
C GLY A 105 13.08 0.60 2.02
#